data_AF-A0A7C5EX83-F1
#
_entry.id   AF-A0A7C5EX83-F1
#
_cell.length_a   1.000
_cell.length_b   1.000
_cell.length_c   1.000
_cell.angle_alpha   90.00
_cell.angle_beta   90.00
_cell.angle_gamma   90.00
#
_symmetry.space_group_name_H-M   'P 1'
#
loop_
_entity.id
_entity.type
_entity.pdbx_description
1 polymer ?
#
loop_
_entity_poly.entity_id
_entity_poly.type
_entity_poly.pdbx_seq_one_letter_code
_entity_poly.pdbx_strand_id
1 'polypeptide(L)'
;MDEQVTRLKNWVSHGTMRQFYTEMQAKLANTEYTVELSGDTVTFYRVRKEGGFLGLFARRVREKLLQVSRQDDQVVIAEGANPEFIQYVNGLLKQH
;
A
#
# COMPACT_ATOMS: atom_id res chain seq x y z
N MET A 1 -14.14 8.61 4.27
CA MET A 1 -12.67 8.41 4.37
C MET A 1 -12.32 7.73 5.69
N ASP A 2 -12.72 8.29 6.82
CA ASP A 2 -12.42 7.76 8.16
C ASP A 2 -12.84 6.32 8.41
N GLU A 3 -14.01 5.90 7.93
CA GLU A 3 -14.45 4.52 8.08
C GLU A 3 -13.51 3.52 7.38
N GLN A 4 -13.02 3.87 6.19
CA GLN A 4 -12.08 3.03 5.43
C GLN A 4 -10.70 2.97 6.09
N VAL A 5 -10.25 4.10 6.63
CA VAL A 5 -9.01 4.20 7.43
C VAL A 5 -9.13 3.34 8.68
N THR A 6 -10.21 3.49 9.45
CA THR A 6 -10.47 2.71 10.67
C THR A 6 -10.55 1.23 10.38
N ARG A 7 -11.23 0.83 9.30
CA ARG A 7 -11.30 -0.57 8.88
C ARG A 7 -9.92 -1.15 8.59
N LEU A 8 -9.10 -0.42 7.82
CA LEU A 8 -7.74 -0.85 7.50
C LEU A 8 -6.89 -0.95 8.76
N LYS A 9 -6.94 0.05 9.64
CA LYS A 9 -6.24 0.03 10.94
C LYS A 9 -6.64 -1.16 11.78
N ASN A 10 -7.94 -1.43 11.90
CA ASN A 10 -8.45 -2.57 12.65
C ASN A 10 -7.95 -3.87 12.04
N TRP A 11 -8.03 -4.07 10.73
CA TRP A 11 -7.54 -5.32 10.12
C TRP A 11 -6.04 -5.50 10.40
N VAL A 12 -5.24 -4.45 10.17
CA VAL A 12 -3.79 -4.46 10.37
C VAL A 12 -3.38 -4.64 11.84
N SER A 13 -4.23 -4.25 12.80
CA SER A 13 -3.92 -4.44 14.22
C SER A 13 -3.98 -5.90 14.66
N HIS A 14 -4.74 -6.76 13.97
CA HIS A 14 -4.87 -8.19 14.30
C HIS A 14 -3.61 -9.02 14.01
N GLY A 15 -2.64 -8.46 13.28
CA GLY A 15 -1.43 -9.17 12.88
C GLY A 15 -0.18 -8.29 12.90
N THR A 16 0.95 -8.88 12.52
CA THR A 16 2.23 -8.17 12.40
C THR A 16 2.33 -7.41 11.07
N MET A 17 3.15 -6.35 11.02
CA MET A 17 3.41 -5.63 9.76
C MET A 17 4.00 -6.55 8.69
N ARG A 18 4.80 -7.55 9.09
CA ARG A 18 5.35 -8.55 8.18
C ARG A 18 4.28 -9.45 7.56
N GLN A 19 3.29 -9.88 8.34
CA GLN A 19 2.15 -10.65 7.82
C GLN A 19 1.33 -9.80 6.84
N PHE A 20 1.01 -8.56 7.23
CA PHE A 20 0.32 -7.62 6.34
C PHE A 20 1.07 -7.40 5.03
N TYR A 21 2.38 -7.15 5.10
CA TYR A 21 3.24 -7.04 3.92
C TYR A 21 3.20 -8.29 3.04
N THR A 22 3.32 -9.48 3.63
CA THR A 22 3.38 -10.76 2.88
C THR A 22 2.07 -11.01 2.14
N GLU A 23 0.93 -10.80 2.80
CA GLU A 23 -0.38 -10.92 2.18
C GLU A 23 -0.54 -9.91 1.03
N MET A 24 -0.11 -8.67 1.24
CA MET A 24 -0.22 -7.62 0.22
C MET A 24 0.71 -7.86 -0.96
N GLN A 25 1.92 -8.34 -0.72
CA GLN A 25 2.85 -8.71 -1.78
C GLN A 25 2.25 -9.79 -2.69
N ALA A 26 1.59 -10.79 -2.10
CA ALA A 26 0.93 -11.85 -2.86
C ALA A 26 -0.26 -11.32 -3.68
N LYS A 27 -1.13 -10.50 -3.08
CA LYS A 27 -2.32 -9.96 -3.77
C LYS A 27 -1.98 -8.94 -4.86
N LEU A 28 -0.84 -8.25 -4.75
CA LEU A 28 -0.42 -7.20 -5.69
C LEU A 28 0.51 -7.70 -6.81
N ALA A 29 0.94 -8.98 -6.78
CA ALA A 29 1.99 -9.52 -7.64
C ALA A 29 1.79 -9.30 -9.16
N ASN A 30 0.53 -9.22 -9.61
CA ASN A 30 0.18 -9.04 -11.03
C ASN A 30 -0.48 -7.68 -11.31
N THR A 31 -0.18 -6.67 -10.49
CA THR A 31 -0.76 -5.32 -10.60
C THR A 31 0.32 -4.28 -10.91
N GLU A 32 -0.09 -3.05 -11.19
CA GLU A 32 0.83 -1.90 -11.30
C GLU A 32 1.27 -1.34 -9.94
N TYR A 33 0.80 -1.94 -8.84
CA TYR A 33 1.14 -1.54 -7.50
C TYR A 33 2.26 -2.40 -6.93
N THR A 34 3.12 -1.79 -6.13
CA THR A 34 4.15 -2.47 -5.36
C THR A 34 4.05 -2.08 -3.89
N VAL A 35 4.54 -2.96 -3.04
CA VAL A 35 4.58 -2.78 -1.60
C VAL A 35 5.99 -3.04 -1.10
N GLU A 36 6.46 -2.21 -0.18
CA GLU A 36 7.76 -2.35 0.47
C GLU A 36 7.60 -2.34 2.00
N LEU A 37 8.41 -3.15 2.68
CA LEU A 37 8.50 -3.19 4.13
C LEU A 37 9.85 -2.61 4.57
N SER A 38 9.81 -1.61 5.43
CA SER A 38 10.98 -1.01 6.07
C SER A 38 10.76 -0.93 7.58
N GLY A 39 11.38 -1.83 8.34
CA GLY A 39 11.09 -2.00 9.76
C GLY A 39 9.63 -2.36 9.98
N ASP A 40 8.91 -1.54 10.76
CA ASP A 40 7.46 -1.65 11.00
C ASP A 40 6.63 -0.69 10.13
N THR A 41 7.15 -0.30 8.97
CA THR A 41 6.43 0.53 8.01
C THR A 41 6.24 -0.20 6.68
N VAL A 42 4.99 -0.31 6.26
CA VAL A 42 4.58 -0.80 4.94
C VAL A 42 4.21 0.39 4.06
N THR A 43 4.89 0.54 2.93
CA THR A 43 4.63 1.62 1.97
C THR A 43 4.20 1.05 0.63
N PHE A 44 3.09 1.59 0.11
CA PHE A 44 2.52 1.22 -1.18
C PHE A 44 2.83 2.29 -2.23
N TYR A 45 3.17 1.82 -3.42
CA TYR A 45 3.46 2.67 -4.56
C TYR A 45 2.72 2.20 -5.79
N ARG A 46 2.36 3.13 -6.67
CA ARG A 46 2.04 2.84 -8.06
C ARG A 46 3.28 3.00 -8.90
N VAL A 47 3.61 2.00 -9.71
CA VAL A 47 4.76 2.04 -10.61
C VAL A 47 4.26 2.25 -12.03
N ARG A 48 4.51 3.43 -12.59
CA ARG A 48 4.19 3.74 -13.98
C ARG A 48 5.47 3.91 -14.80
N LYS A 49 5.39 3.58 -16.08
CA LYS A 49 6.42 3.97 -17.05
C LYS A 49 5.96 5.26 -17.69
N GLU A 50 6.71 6.33 -17.51
CA GLU A 50 6.47 7.61 -18.16
C GLU A 50 7.59 7.90 -19.16
N GLY A 51 7.20 8.44 -20.32
CA GLY A 51 8.13 8.76 -21.41
C GLY A 51 8.40 7.58 -22.35
N GLY A 52 8.56 7.90 -23.64
CA GLY A 52 8.92 6.95 -24.70
C GLY A 52 8.13 7.14 -25.99
N PHE A 53 8.27 8.28 -26.67
CA PHE A 53 8.04 8.29 -28.12
C PHE A 53 9.31 7.67 -28.75
N LEU A 54 9.20 6.48 -29.34
CA LEU A 54 10.30 5.72 -29.98
C LEU A 54 11.38 5.12 -29.04
N GLY A 55 11.02 4.64 -27.85
CA GLY A 55 11.88 3.72 -27.07
C GLY A 55 13.11 4.33 -26.39
N LEU A 56 13.37 5.62 -26.56
CA LEU A 56 14.44 6.34 -25.86
C LEU A 56 13.90 6.97 -24.57
N PHE A 57 14.55 6.68 -23.44
CA PHE A 57 14.33 7.31 -22.13
C PHE A 57 13.04 6.96 -21.35
N ALA A 58 12.54 5.71 -21.43
CA ALA A 58 11.46 5.29 -20.52
C ALA A 58 11.91 5.34 -19.05
N ARG A 59 11.31 6.24 -18.25
CA ARG A 59 11.59 6.38 -16.81
C ARG A 59 10.51 5.64 -16.02
N ARG A 60 10.92 4.85 -15.03
CA ARG A 60 9.99 4.33 -14.02
C ARG A 60 9.72 5.41 -12.98
N VAL A 61 8.45 5.77 -12.82
CA VAL A 61 7.97 6.72 -11.82
C VAL A 61 7.25 5.94 -10.74
N ARG A 62 7.59 6.22 -9.47
CA ARG A 62 6.97 5.60 -8.29
C ARG A 62 6.19 6.67 -7.55
N GLU A 63 4.88 6.50 -7.51
CA GLU A 63 3.95 7.38 -6.80
C GLU A 63 3.57 6.74 -5.47
N LYS A 64 3.85 7.39 -4.33
CA LYS A 64 3.46 6.87 -3.01
C LYS A 64 1.96 7.06 -2.81
N LEU A 65 1.22 5.98 -2.53
CA LEU A 65 -0.24 6.02 -2.38
C LEU A 65 -0.70 5.85 -0.94
N LEU A 66 -0.01 5.01 -0.17
CA LEU A 66 -0.37 4.69 1.21
C LEU A 66 0.89 4.32 1.97
N GLN A 67 0.94 4.73 3.23
CA GLN A 67 1.97 4.31 4.17
C GLN A 67 1.28 3.96 5.49
N VAL A 68 1.53 2.74 5.95
CA VAL A 68 0.99 2.19 7.21
C VAL A 68 2.17 1.84 8.08
N SER A 69 2.18 2.29 9.33
CA SER A 69 3.25 1.99 10.29
C SER A 69 2.67 1.58 11.62
N ARG A 70 3.42 0.77 12.38
CA ARG A 70 3.09 0.50 13.80
C ARG A 70 3.97 1.38 14.69
N GLN A 71 3.35 2.14 15.59
CA GLN A 71 4.00 3.01 16.57
C GLN A 71 3.32 2.79 17.92
N ASP A 72 4.08 2.43 18.97
CA ASP A 72 3.55 2.19 20.32
C ASP A 72 2.31 1.28 20.35
N ASP A 73 2.37 0.19 19.60
CA ASP A 73 1.29 -0.79 19.39
C ASP A 73 0.02 -0.26 18.68
N GLN A 74 0.07 0.97 18.15
CA GLN A 74 -1.00 1.55 17.34
C GLN A 74 -0.66 1.52 15.85
N VAL A 75 -1.69 1.30 15.02
CA VAL A 75 -1.56 1.41 13.57
C VAL A 75 -1.79 2.86 13.15
N VAL A 76 -0.77 3.45 12.55
CA VAL A 76 -0.75 4.82 12.04
C VAL A 76 -0.76 4.78 10.51
N ILE A 77 -1.64 5.57 9.90
CA ILE A 77 -1.67 5.80 8.46
C ILE A 77 -1.14 7.22 8.22
N ALA A 78 -0.16 7.36 7.34
CA ALA A 78 0.43 8.67 7.05
C ALA A 78 -0.61 9.64 6.45
N GLU A 79 -0.44 10.93 6.75
CA GLU A 79 -1.25 11.98 6.15
C GLU A 79 -1.11 12.01 4.62
N GLY A 80 -2.17 12.47 3.94
CA GLY A 80 -2.22 12.52 2.48
C GLY A 80 -2.36 11.15 1.80
N ALA A 81 -2.67 10.08 2.55
CA ALA A 81 -2.94 8.78 1.97
C ALA A 81 -4.13 8.84 1.00
N ASN A 82 -3.98 8.20 -0.16
CA ASN A 82 -4.98 8.22 -1.23
C ASN A 82 -6.25 7.44 -0.80
N PRO A 83 -7.42 8.09 -0.67
CA PRO A 83 -8.64 7.44 -0.17
C PRO A 83 -9.15 6.30 -1.07
N GLU A 84 -9.04 6.45 -2.40
CA GLU A 84 -9.45 5.42 -3.36
C GLU A 84 -8.56 4.17 -3.23
N PHE A 85 -7.26 4.38 -3.01
CA PHE A 85 -6.33 3.28 -2.81
C PHE A 85 -6.56 2.57 -1.48
N ILE A 86 -6.93 3.28 -0.41
CA ILE A 86 -7.34 2.64 0.86
C ILE A 86 -8.58 1.76 0.65
N GLN A 87 -9.57 2.24 -0.10
CA GLN A 87 -10.75 1.45 -0.43
C GLN A 87 -10.39 0.20 -1.24
N TYR A 88 -9.48 0.33 -2.21
CA TYR A 88 -8.94 -0.79 -2.98
C TYR A 88 -8.27 -1.84 -2.09
N VAL A 89 -7.38 -1.43 -1.19
CA VAL A 89 -6.72 -2.32 -0.22
C VAL A 89 -7.75 -3.03 0.67
N ASN A 90 -8.73 -2.32 1.22
CA ASN A 90 -9.81 -2.91 2.01
C ASN A 90 -10.63 -3.95 1.20
N GLY A 91 -10.78 -3.76 -0.11
CA GLY A 91 -11.40 -4.73 -1.01
C GLY A 91 -10.59 -6.03 -1.14
N LEU A 92 -9.27 -5.92 -1.22
CA LEU A 92 -8.36 -7.07 -1.28
C LEU A 92 -8.36 -7.91 0.02
N LEU A 93 -8.52 -7.24 1.17
CA LEU A 93 -8.56 -7.87 2.49
C LEU A 93 -9.89 -8.59 2.79
N LYS A 94 -10.97 -8.27 2.07
CA LYS A 94 -12.29 -8.94 2.21
C LYS A 94 -12.34 -10.36 1.66
N GLN A 95 -11.37 -10.77 0.83
CA GLN A 95 -11.38 -12.07 0.16
C GLN A 95 -10.84 -13.22 1.04
N HIS A 96 -10.94 -13.09 2.36
CA HIS A 96 -10.60 -14.12 3.34
C HIS A 96 -11.82 -14.46 4.20
#